data_AF-A0A512J6Q0-F1
#
_entry.id   AF-A0A512J6Q0-F1
#
_cell.length_a   1.000
_cell.length_b   1.000
_cell.length_c   1.000
_cell.angle_alpha   90.00
_cell.angle_beta   90.00
_cell.angle_gamma   90.00
#
_symmetry.space_group_name_H-M   'P 1'
#
loop_
_entity.id
_entity.type
_entity.pdbx_description
1 polymer ?
#
loop_
_entity_poly.entity_id
_entity_poly.type
_entity_poly.pdbx_seq_one_letter_code
_entity_poly.pdbx_strand_id
1 'polypeptide(L)'
;MPELLSVALVCAGTLLARDCSRATALDVIVAPVRTPVECVMHGQTTAAAAGLPGGDGRYLKITCERRHPGAEPLRTADRAP
;
A
#
# COMPACT_ATOMS: atom_id res chain seq x y z
N MET A 1 1.28 -13.80 -16.66
CA MET A 1 2.36 -13.40 -15.71
C MET A 1 1.68 -13.01 -14.41
N PRO A 2 2.14 -13.44 -13.22
CA PRO A 2 1.49 -13.03 -11.98
C PRO A 2 1.78 -11.55 -11.74
N GLU A 3 0.78 -10.70 -11.93
CA GLU A 3 0.87 -9.30 -11.54
C GLU A 3 0.67 -9.23 -10.03
N LEU A 4 1.70 -8.83 -9.30
CA LEU A 4 1.62 -8.58 -7.87
C LEU A 4 1.31 -7.10 -7.66
N LEU A 5 0.69 -6.78 -6.53
CA LEU A 5 0.45 -5.44 -6.07
C LEU A 5 1.19 -5.27 -4.74
N SER A 6 2.00 -4.23 -4.65
CA SER A 6 2.45 -3.71 -3.35
C SER A 6 1.37 -2.78 -2.84
N VAL A 7 0.87 -3.05 -1.64
CA VAL A 7 -0.18 -2.27 -0.98
C VAL A 7 0.39 -1.78 0.33
N ALA A 8 0.63 -0.47 0.42
CA ALA A 8 1.08 0.18 1.63
C ALA A 8 -0.11 0.84 2.32
N LEU A 9 -0.43 0.37 3.52
CA LEU A 9 -1.52 0.87 4.36
C LEU A 9 -0.92 1.75 5.45
N VAL A 10 -1.34 3.02 5.50
CA VAL A 10 -1.04 3.92 6.62
C VAL A 10 -2.11 3.72 7.68
N CYS A 11 -1.73 3.18 8.83
CA CYS A 11 -2.63 2.77 9.89
C CYS A 11 -2.55 3.73 11.08
N ALA A 12 -3.68 3.95 11.76
CA ALA A 12 -3.67 4.60 13.07
C ALA A 12 -3.03 3.67 14.12
N GLY A 13 -2.22 4.22 15.01
CA GLY A 13 -1.48 3.49 16.04
C GLY A 13 -2.36 2.94 17.17
N THR A 14 -3.61 3.41 17.28
CA THR A 14 -4.63 2.83 18.15
C THR A 14 -5.24 1.55 17.57
N LEU A 15 -5.02 1.26 16.29
CA LEU A 15 -5.58 0.12 15.58
C LEU A 15 -4.56 -1.02 15.52
N LEU A 16 -4.98 -2.24 15.89
CA LEU A 16 -4.09 -3.40 15.82
C LEU A 16 -3.73 -3.73 14.36
N ALA A 17 -2.51 -4.23 14.14
CA ALA A 17 -2.01 -4.58 12.80
C ALA A 17 -2.91 -5.56 12.04
N ARG A 18 -3.61 -6.46 12.73
CA ARG A 18 -4.58 -7.40 12.13
C ARG A 18 -5.85 -6.71 11.62
N ASP A 19 -6.26 -5.63 12.28
CA ASP A 19 -7.48 -4.88 11.99
C ASP A 19 -7.24 -3.78 10.94
N CYS A 20 -5.96 -3.44 10.67
CA CYS A 20 -5.62 -2.52 9.59
C CYS A 20 -5.73 -3.23 8.23
N SER A 21 -6.71 -2.80 7.47
CA SER A 21 -7.06 -3.29 6.14
C SER A 21 -7.26 -2.11 5.19
N ARG A 22 -7.46 -2.37 3.90
CA ARG A 22 -7.77 -1.33 2.90
C ARG A 22 -8.99 -0.47 3.27
N ALA A 23 -9.93 -1.01 4.06
CA ALA A 23 -11.14 -0.29 4.47
C ALA A 23 -10.97 0.54 5.75
N THR A 24 -9.93 0.26 6.54
CA THR A 24 -9.72 0.88 7.87
C THR A 24 -8.44 1.70 7.94
N ALA A 25 -7.59 1.62 6.91
CA ALA A 25 -6.40 2.44 6.79
C ALA A 25 -6.77 3.92 6.59
N LEU A 26 -5.92 4.79 7.13
CA LEU A 26 -6.01 6.24 6.94
C LEU A 26 -5.64 6.64 5.51
N ASP A 27 -4.72 5.90 4.91
CA ASP A 27 -4.31 6.06 3.51
C ASP A 27 -3.86 4.72 2.91
N VAL A 28 -4.02 4.55 1.60
CA VAL A 28 -3.75 3.33 0.85
C VAL A 28 -3.00 3.66 -0.44
N ILE A 29 -1.77 3.18 -0.54
CA ILE A 29 -0.92 3.35 -1.72
C ILE A 29 -0.79 1.99 -2.39
N VAL A 30 -1.14 1.91 -3.69
CA VAL A 30 -1.08 0.67 -4.47
C VAL A 30 -0.16 0.87 -5.67
N ALA A 31 0.81 -0.04 -5.84
CA ALA A 31 1.71 -0.04 -6.97
C ALA A 31 1.84 -1.45 -7.59
N PRO A 32 1.85 -1.57 -8.92
CA PRO A 32 2.13 -2.84 -9.57
C PRO A 32 3.59 -3.24 -9.37
N VAL A 33 3.82 -4.51 -9.03
CA VAL A 33 5.15 -5.12 -8.88
C VAL A 33 5.17 -6.49 -9.54
N ARG A 34 6.35 -6.95 -9.95
CA ARG A 34 6.53 -8.17 -10.73
C ARG A 34 7.01 -9.34 -9.87
N THR A 35 7.61 -9.06 -8.72
CA THR A 35 8.16 -10.08 -7.83
C THR A 35 7.88 -9.79 -6.35
N PRO A 36 7.87 -10.81 -5.46
CA PRO A 36 7.77 -10.58 -4.02
C PRO A 36 8.90 -9.72 -3.46
N VAL A 37 10.12 -9.86 -3.99
CA VAL A 37 11.29 -9.05 -3.58
C VAL A 37 11.04 -7.58 -3.92
N GLU A 38 10.57 -7.30 -5.13
CA GLU A 38 10.21 -5.93 -5.56
C GLU A 38 9.08 -5.35 -4.69
N CYS A 39 8.08 -6.16 -4.30
CA CYS A 39 7.03 -5.72 -3.40
C CYS A 39 7.58 -5.23 -2.05
N VAL A 40 8.49 -6.00 -1.44
CA VAL A 40 9.11 -5.65 -0.15
C VAL A 40 9.95 -4.38 -0.30
N MET A 41 10.80 -4.31 -1.33
CA MET A 41 11.65 -3.15 -1.59
C MET A 41 10.83 -1.89 -1.85
N HIS A 42 9.76 -2.00 -2.65
CA HIS A 42 8.83 -0.90 -2.90
C HIS A 42 8.12 -0.44 -1.63
N GLY A 43 7.75 -1.38 -0.74
CA GLY A 43 7.19 -1.05 0.56
C GLY A 43 8.14 -0.21 1.43
N GLN A 44 9.43 -0.53 1.42
CA GLN A 44 10.43 0.24 2.18
C GLN A 44 10.64 1.65 1.62
N THR A 45 10.73 1.80 0.29
CA THR A 45 10.85 3.13 -0.33
C THR A 45 9.60 3.98 -0.10
N THR A 46 8.41 3.39 -0.16
CA THR A 46 7.16 4.07 0.16
C THR A 46 7.10 4.51 1.63
N ALA A 47 7.57 3.67 2.56
CA ALA A 47 7.67 4.04 3.97
C ALA A 47 8.57 5.25 4.18
N ALA A 48 9.77 5.23 3.58
CA ALA A 48 10.73 6.31 3.67
C ALA A 48 10.19 7.61 3.05
N ALA A 49 9.55 7.53 1.88
CA ALA A 49 8.96 8.69 1.21
C ALA A 49 7.79 9.30 1.99
N ALA A 50 7.01 8.47 2.68
CA ALA A 50 5.94 8.91 3.58
C ALA A 50 6.46 9.39 4.95
N GLY A 51 7.77 9.32 5.19
CA GLY A 51 8.41 9.67 6.45
C GLY A 51 8.09 8.70 7.59
N LEU A 52 7.60 7.48 7.33
CA LEU A 52 7.10 6.56 8.35
C LEU A 52 8.19 5.70 9.04
N PRO A 53 8.04 5.38 10.34
CA PRO A 53 7.00 5.86 11.25
C PRO A 53 7.29 7.31 11.69
N GLY A 54 6.52 8.25 11.17
CA GLY A 54 6.88 9.67 11.06
C GLY A 54 6.22 10.54 12.08
N GLY A 55 6.15 10.07 13.33
CA GLY A 55 5.37 10.72 14.36
C GLY A 55 3.85 10.65 14.09
N ASP A 56 3.05 11.15 15.02
CA ASP A 56 1.58 11.18 15.02
C ASP A 56 0.84 9.88 15.36
N GLY A 57 1.52 8.90 15.96
CA GLY A 57 0.88 7.65 16.33
C GLY A 57 0.29 6.92 15.11
N ARG A 58 1.04 6.88 14.01
CA ARG A 58 0.72 6.14 12.79
C ARG A 58 1.80 5.11 12.51
N TYR A 59 1.45 4.02 11.85
CA TYR A 59 2.42 3.03 11.36
C TYR A 59 2.08 2.62 9.94
N LEU A 60 3.06 1.99 9.27
CA LEU A 60 2.85 1.44 7.93
C LEU A 60 2.74 -0.08 7.99
N LYS A 61 1.77 -0.62 7.26
CA LYS A 61 1.64 -2.05 6.98
C LYS A 61 1.77 -2.28 5.47
N ILE A 62 2.76 -3.07 5.07
CA ILE A 62 2.95 -3.47 3.68
C ILE A 62 2.34 -4.85 3.46
N THR A 63 1.46 -4.98 2.46
CA THR A 63 0.92 -6.25 2.00
C THR A 63 1.23 -6.47 0.52
N CYS A 64 1.66 -7.69 0.18
CA CYS A 64 1.86 -8.10 -1.21
C CYS A 64 0.64 -8.92 -1.63
N GLU A 65 -0.16 -8.35 -2.50
CA GLU A 65 -1.41 -8.98 -2.97
C GLU A 65 -1.23 -9.48 -4.39
N ARG A 66 -1.85 -10.61 -4.73
CA ARG A 66 -1.92 -11.06 -6.13
C ARG A 66 -3.03 -10.29 -6.82
N ARG A 67 -2.74 -9.68 -7.96
CA ARG A 67 -3.77 -9.08 -8.81
C ARG A 67 -4.68 -10.19 -9.32
N HIS A 68 -5.97 -10.10 -9.02
CA HIS A 68 -6.94 -10.96 -9.66
C HIS A 68 -7.12 -10.45 -11.11
N PRO A 69 -7.01 -11.30 -12.14
CA PRO A 69 -7.09 -10.87 -13.54
C PRO A 69 -8.45 -10.28 -13.94
N GLY A 70 -9.45 -10.25 -13.04
CA GLY A 70 -10.74 -9.56 -13.22
C GLY A 70 -10.86 -8.18 -12.54
N ALA A 71 -9.83 -7.72 -11.82
CA ALA A 71 -9.81 -6.38 -11.23
C ALA A 71 -9.16 -5.41 -12.22
N GLU A 72 -10.00 -4.80 -13.05
CA GLU A 72 -9.62 -3.71 -13.94
C GLU A 72 -8.93 -2.61 -13.11
N PRO A 73 -7.77 -2.07 -13.53
CA PRO A 73 -7.14 -0.99 -12.79
C PRO A 73 -8.12 0.19 -12.78
N LEU A 74 -8.50 0.65 -11.59
CA LEU A 74 -9.17 1.93 -11.45
C LEU A 74 -8.19 2.98 -11.99
N ARG A 75 -8.37 3.33 -13.26
CA ARG A 75 -7.67 4.42 -13.91
C ARG A 75 -8.04 5.65 -13.10
N THR A 76 -7.11 6.16 -12.31
CA THR A 76 -7.17 7.53 -11.80
C THR A 76 -7.07 8.47 -13.00
N ALA A 77 -8.17 8.60 -13.73
CA ALA A 77 -8.51 9.82 -14.39
C ALA A 77 -8.82 10.80 -13.26
N ASP A 78 -7.93 11.78 -13.08
CA ASP A 78 -8.27 13.21 -13.15
C ASP A 78 -7.22 14.03 -12.39
N ARG A 79 -6.34 14.71 -13.14
CA ARG A 79 -5.82 16.01 -12.71
C ARG A 79 -5.33 16.81 -13.92
N ALA A 80 -6.22 17.63 -14.48
CA ALA A 80 -5.89 18.91 -15.08
C ALA A 80 -6.24 20.01 -14.06
N PRO A 81 -5.47 21.11 -14.00
CA PRO A 81 -5.77 22.27 -14.86
C PRO A 81 -4.60 22.71 -15.74
#